data_AF-A0A1Q3MQP5-F1
#
_entry.id   AF-A0A1Q3MQP5-F1
#
_cell.length_a   1.000
_cell.length_b   1.000
_cell.length_c   1.000
_cell.angle_alpha   90.00
_cell.angle_beta   90.00
_cell.angle_gamma   90.00
#
_symmetry.space_group_name_H-M   'P 1'
#
loop_
_entity.id
_entity.type
_entity.pdbx_description
1 polymer ?
#
loop_
_entity_poly.entity_id
_entity_poly.type
_entity_poly.pdbx_seq_one_letter_code
_entity_poly.pdbx_strand_id
1 'polypeptide(L)'
;MVICHWGVDFKLIHPEQEKLAKVLTQIGADVVIGHGAHTLQPIQSIHQKPVIFGIGNGVFNSNGHFEKYQALPYGAVVRINLSQSQLKLYPIYTHNQKTFWQPHIVDELQFEQAKSLLTHQLDPANYIVGQDDLGHYLQLNF
;
A
#
# COMPACT_ATOMS: atom_id res chain seq x y z
N MET A 1 -6.72 -4.97 13.89
CA MET A 1 -5.95 -4.14 12.94
C MET A 1 -4.89 -3.32 13.65
N VAL A 2 -3.69 -3.17 13.05
CA VAL A 2 -2.63 -2.26 13.52
C VAL A 2 -2.11 -1.42 12.36
N ILE A 3 -1.93 -0.11 12.58
CA ILE A 3 -1.33 0.82 11.62
C ILE A 3 0.07 1.20 12.11
N CYS A 4 1.10 0.91 11.31
CA CYS A 4 2.50 1.06 11.71
C CYS A 4 3.17 2.21 10.93
N HIS A 5 3.80 3.12 11.65
CA HIS A 5 4.75 4.07 11.06
C HIS A 5 6.16 3.47 11.11
N TRP A 6 6.67 3.02 9.96
CA TRP A 6 7.93 2.30 9.86
C TRP A 6 8.56 2.39 8.47
N GLY A 7 9.67 1.67 8.30
CA GLY A 7 10.42 1.61 7.06
C GLY A 7 11.40 2.74 6.92
N VAL A 8 12.06 2.76 5.77
CA VAL A 8 13.09 3.73 5.44
C VAL A 8 12.67 4.43 4.16
N ASP A 9 12.80 5.76 4.13
CA ASP A 9 12.44 6.62 3.01
C ASP A 9 12.83 6.02 1.65
N PHE A 10 11.81 5.76 0.84
CA PHE A 10 11.87 5.27 -0.53
C PHE A 10 12.61 3.92 -0.72
N LYS A 11 12.78 3.14 0.35
CA LYS A 11 13.41 1.81 0.28
C LYS A 11 12.40 0.66 0.26
N LEU A 12 12.89 -0.50 -0.15
CA LEU A 12 12.21 -1.78 0.03
C LEU A 12 12.00 -2.10 1.51
N ILE A 13 11.25 -3.17 1.78
CA ILE A 13 10.93 -3.64 3.13
C ILE A 13 12.22 -3.82 3.94
N HIS A 14 12.28 -3.18 5.11
CA HIS A 14 13.38 -3.34 6.06
C HIS A 14 13.17 -4.62 6.90
N PRO A 15 14.22 -5.38 7.27
CA PRO A 15 14.07 -6.63 8.04
C PRO A 15 13.29 -6.49 9.35
N GLU A 16 13.42 -5.36 10.06
CA GLU A 16 12.64 -5.08 11.27
C GLU A 16 11.13 -4.93 10.98
N GLN A 17 10.72 -4.44 9.80
CA GLN A 17 9.31 -4.41 9.42
C GLN A 17 8.75 -5.83 9.33
N GLU A 18 9.46 -6.76 8.71
CA GLU A 18 9.01 -8.16 8.60
C GLU A 18 8.94 -8.85 9.96
N LYS A 19 9.94 -8.62 10.81
CA LYS A 19 9.97 -9.16 12.17
C LYS A 19 8.78 -8.67 12.98
N LEU A 20 8.50 -7.36 12.96
CA LEU A 20 7.36 -6.78 13.65
C LEU A 20 6.03 -7.27 13.05
N ALA A 21 5.91 -7.36 11.72
CA ALA A 21 4.71 -7.89 11.08
C ALA A 21 4.41 -9.33 11.50
N LYS A 22 5.43 -10.20 11.59
CA LYS A 22 5.30 -11.57 12.11
C LYS A 22 4.79 -11.59 13.55
N VAL A 23 5.36 -10.77 14.43
CA VAL A 23 4.92 -10.65 15.83
C VAL A 23 3.47 -10.16 15.90
N LEU A 24 3.13 -9.07 15.23
CA LEU A 24 1.80 -8.45 15.27
C LEU A 24 0.71 -9.41 14.78
N THR A 25 0.94 -10.10 13.65
CA THR A 25 -0.01 -11.08 13.11
C THR A 25 -0.14 -12.29 14.02
N GLN A 26 0.96 -12.76 14.63
CA GLN A 26 0.97 -13.87 15.58
C GLN A 26 0.19 -13.56 16.88
N ILE A 27 0.29 -12.34 17.41
CA ILE A 27 -0.38 -11.94 18.66
C ILE A 27 -1.83 -11.48 18.48
N GLY A 28 -2.39 -11.60 17.26
CA GLY A 28 -3.82 -11.41 17.04
C GLY A 28 -4.21 -10.22 16.15
N ALA A 29 -3.28 -9.45 15.57
CA ALA A 29 -3.69 -8.43 14.58
C ALA A 29 -4.22 -9.11 13.32
N ASP A 30 -5.47 -8.84 12.93
CA ASP A 30 -6.08 -9.44 11.72
C ASP A 30 -5.53 -8.85 10.41
N VAL A 31 -5.11 -7.60 10.46
CA VAL A 31 -4.45 -6.89 9.35
C VAL A 31 -3.42 -5.91 9.90
N VAL A 32 -2.31 -5.77 9.18
CA VAL A 32 -1.26 -4.78 9.46
C VAL A 32 -1.11 -3.85 8.26
N ILE A 33 -1.17 -2.54 8.50
CA ILE A 33 -1.07 -1.51 7.46
C ILE A 33 0.11 -0.59 7.81
N GLY A 34 1.16 -0.65 7.00
CA GLY A 34 2.34 0.15 7.14
C GLY A 34 2.31 1.45 6.34
N HIS A 35 2.95 2.48 6.87
CA HIS A 35 3.30 3.73 6.19
C HIS A 35 4.64 4.24 6.73
N GLY A 36 5.17 5.33 6.18
CA GLY A 36 6.42 5.96 6.64
C GLY A 36 7.59 5.80 5.67
N ALA A 37 7.63 4.72 4.87
CA ALA A 37 8.63 4.57 3.81
C ALA A 37 8.44 5.54 2.62
N HIS A 38 7.39 6.37 2.60
CA HIS A 38 7.10 7.34 1.53
C HIS A 38 6.99 6.76 0.09
N THR A 39 6.88 5.44 -0.03
CA THR A 39 6.65 4.69 -1.27
C THR A 39 5.70 3.53 -1.00
N LEU A 40 5.02 3.03 -2.02
CA LEU A 40 4.36 1.73 -1.94
C LEU A 40 5.40 0.65 -1.62
N GLN A 41 5.03 -0.28 -0.76
CA GLN A 41 5.78 -1.51 -0.51
C GLN A 41 4.84 -2.72 -0.65
N PRO A 42 5.37 -3.91 -0.95
CA PRO A 42 4.56 -5.09 -1.26
C PRO A 42 3.58 -5.49 -0.16
N ILE A 43 2.57 -6.24 -0.57
CA ILE A 43 1.62 -6.91 0.30
C ILE A 43 2.06 -8.36 0.45
N GLN A 44 2.02 -8.88 1.67
CA GLN A 44 2.26 -10.30 1.96
C GLN A 44 1.12 -10.88 2.80
N SER A 45 0.94 -12.19 2.73
CA SER A 45 0.13 -12.94 3.69
C SER A 45 1.05 -13.57 4.73
N ILE A 46 0.96 -13.11 5.98
CA ILE A 46 1.77 -13.61 7.10
C ILE A 46 0.83 -14.17 8.14
N HIS A 47 0.99 -15.45 8.49
CA HIS A 47 0.02 -16.18 9.35
C HIS A 47 -1.44 -16.07 8.85
N GLN A 48 -1.62 -16.18 7.52
CA GLN A 48 -2.93 -16.05 6.83
C GLN A 48 -3.59 -14.68 6.97
N LYS A 49 -2.84 -13.65 7.39
CA LYS A 49 -3.31 -12.29 7.60
C LYS A 49 -2.62 -11.33 6.64
N PRO A 50 -3.36 -10.39 6.00
CA PRO A 50 -2.74 -9.44 5.09
C PRO A 50 -1.85 -8.44 5.83
N VAL A 51 -0.65 -8.25 5.30
CA VAL A 51 0.31 -7.25 5.73
C VAL A 51 0.66 -6.37 4.54
N ILE A 52 0.24 -5.11 4.60
CA ILE A 52 0.58 -4.09 3.61
C ILE A 52 1.77 -3.35 4.17
N PHE A 53 2.97 -3.56 3.64
CA PHE A 53 4.17 -3.00 4.26
C PHE A 53 4.26 -1.48 4.16
N GLY A 54 3.70 -0.88 3.10
CA GLY A 54 3.77 0.55 2.88
C GLY A 54 2.70 1.01 1.90
N ILE A 55 1.82 1.90 2.34
CA ILE A 55 0.80 2.54 1.49
C ILE A 55 1.30 3.82 0.80
N GLY A 56 2.58 4.16 0.92
CA GLY A 56 3.16 5.34 0.29
C GLY A 56 2.61 6.67 0.83
N ASN A 57 2.66 7.71 -0.01
CA ASN A 57 2.21 9.05 0.35
C ASN A 57 0.72 9.24 0.10
N GLY A 58 0.08 10.09 0.90
CA GLY A 58 -1.27 10.61 0.66
C GLY A 58 -1.19 12.04 0.12
N VAL A 59 -1.88 12.96 0.80
CA VAL A 59 -1.74 14.39 0.56
C VAL A 59 -0.57 14.93 1.39
N PHE A 60 0.48 15.42 0.73
CA PHE A 60 1.69 15.95 1.37
C PHE A 60 2.10 17.26 0.73
N ASN A 61 2.58 18.22 1.53
CA ASN A 61 3.10 19.50 1.04
C ASN A 61 4.63 19.50 0.82
N SER A 62 5.18 18.37 0.37
CA SER A 62 6.61 18.17 0.08
C SER A 62 6.81 17.80 -1.39
N ASN A 63 7.97 18.09 -1.98
CA ASN A 63 8.26 17.70 -3.38
C ASN A 63 8.23 16.18 -3.60
N GLY A 64 8.54 15.39 -2.56
CA GLY A 64 8.90 13.98 -2.71
C GLY A 64 10.29 13.80 -3.33
N HIS A 65 10.79 12.57 -3.32
CA HIS A 65 12.11 12.22 -3.86
C HIS A 65 12.07 10.99 -4.79
N PHE A 66 10.93 10.74 -5.43
CA PHE A 66 10.70 9.54 -6.25
C PHE A 66 11.79 9.34 -7.33
N GLU A 67 12.13 10.39 -8.08
CA GLU A 67 13.17 10.32 -9.13
C GLU A 67 14.56 9.99 -8.55
N LYS A 68 14.94 10.64 -7.44
CA LYS A 68 16.23 10.42 -6.76
C LYS A 68 16.41 8.96 -6.31
N TYR A 69 15.34 8.33 -5.83
CA TYR A 69 15.37 6.97 -5.31
C TYR A 69 14.87 5.92 -6.31
N GLN A 70 14.52 6.32 -7.54
CA GLN A 70 13.91 5.45 -8.56
C GLN A 70 12.66 4.71 -8.03
N ALA A 71 11.91 5.36 -7.14
CA ALA A 71 10.68 4.82 -6.58
C ALA A 71 9.48 5.20 -7.46
N LEU A 72 8.48 4.31 -7.51
CA LEU A 72 7.23 4.63 -8.20
C LEU A 72 6.47 5.72 -7.43
N PRO A 73 5.92 6.74 -8.13
CA PRO A 73 5.28 7.90 -7.51
C PRO A 73 3.83 7.63 -7.11
N TYR A 74 3.60 6.50 -6.46
CA TYR A 74 2.28 6.06 -6.04
C TYR A 74 2.15 6.06 -4.53
N GLY A 75 0.94 6.35 -4.08
CA GLY A 75 0.46 5.97 -2.76
C GLY A 75 -0.86 5.24 -2.88
N ALA A 76 -1.50 4.93 -1.76
CA ALA A 76 -2.80 4.28 -1.75
C ALA A 76 -3.71 4.80 -0.63
N VAL A 77 -4.99 4.95 -0.95
CA VAL A 77 -6.06 5.16 0.02
C VAL A 77 -6.62 3.80 0.40
N VAL A 78 -6.64 3.49 1.69
CA VAL A 78 -7.21 2.24 2.21
C VAL A 78 -8.62 2.51 2.72
N ARG A 79 -9.62 1.82 2.15
CA ARG A 79 -11.00 1.78 2.66
C ARG A 79 -11.23 0.46 3.35
N ILE A 80 -11.82 0.48 4.54
CA ILE A 80 -11.99 -0.72 5.38
C ILE A 80 -13.46 -0.90 5.71
N ASN A 81 -13.96 -2.11 5.49
CA ASN A 81 -15.25 -2.57 5.94
C ASN A 81 -15.05 -3.61 7.05
N LEU A 82 -15.29 -3.20 8.29
CA LEU A 82 -15.14 -4.07 9.47
C LEU A 82 -16.22 -5.14 9.56
N SER A 83 -17.43 -4.88 9.04
CA SER A 83 -18.54 -5.85 9.10
C SER A 83 -18.34 -7.04 8.17
N GLN A 84 -17.62 -6.83 7.08
CA GLN A 84 -17.28 -7.86 6.08
C GLN A 84 -15.83 -8.32 6.20
N SER A 85 -15.09 -7.81 7.18
CA SER A 85 -13.64 -7.99 7.35
C SER A 85 -12.87 -7.86 6.03
N GLN A 86 -13.10 -6.74 5.35
CA GLN A 86 -12.58 -6.49 4.01
C GLN A 86 -11.91 -5.13 3.95
N LEU A 87 -10.88 -5.03 3.12
CA LEU A 87 -10.31 -3.75 2.74
C LEU A 87 -10.18 -3.63 1.22
N LYS A 88 -10.22 -2.39 0.75
CA LYS A 88 -9.93 -2.00 -0.64
C LYS A 88 -8.79 -0.98 -0.64
N LEU A 89 -7.77 -1.23 -1.44
CA LEU A 89 -6.65 -0.32 -1.72
C LEU A 89 -6.88 0.37 -3.05
N TYR A 90 -6.97 1.69 -3.04
CA TYR A 90 -7.10 2.53 -4.23
C TYR A 90 -5.77 3.25 -4.46
N PRO A 91 -4.96 2.84 -5.44
CA PRO A 91 -3.74 3.56 -5.76
C PRO A 91 -4.04 4.99 -6.24
N ILE A 92 -3.18 5.92 -5.88
CA ILE A 92 -3.25 7.33 -6.28
C ILE A 92 -1.88 7.77 -6.80
N TYR A 93 -1.88 8.64 -7.80
CA TYR A 93 -0.67 9.27 -8.30
C TYR A 93 -0.29 10.44 -7.40
N THR A 94 0.95 10.43 -6.90
CA THR A 94 1.41 11.31 -5.79
C THR A 94 2.68 12.08 -6.14
N HIS A 95 3.04 12.17 -7.42
CA HIS A 95 4.18 12.98 -7.84
C HIS A 95 3.85 14.49 -7.74
N ASN A 96 4.06 15.09 -6.58
CA ASN A 96 3.59 16.45 -6.28
C ASN A 96 4.01 17.53 -7.28
N GLN A 97 5.24 17.45 -7.82
CA GLN A 97 5.70 18.39 -8.85
C GLN A 97 5.00 18.22 -10.21
N LYS A 98 4.43 17.04 -10.50
CA LYS A 98 3.66 16.75 -11.72
C LYS A 98 2.17 17.00 -11.51
N THR A 99 1.69 16.88 -10.28
CA THR A 99 0.28 17.03 -9.92
C THR A 99 -0.09 18.40 -9.34
N PHE A 100 0.88 19.30 -9.21
CA PHE A 100 0.71 20.55 -8.47
C PHE A 100 0.13 20.32 -7.06
N TRP A 101 0.73 19.35 -6.34
CA TRP A 101 0.35 18.96 -4.97
C TRP A 101 -1.11 18.52 -4.80
N GLN A 102 -1.75 18.05 -5.88
CA GLN A 102 -3.10 17.52 -5.89
C GLN A 102 -3.08 16.07 -6.38
N PRO A 103 -2.90 15.09 -5.48
CA PRO A 103 -2.97 13.69 -5.84
C PRO A 103 -4.31 13.34 -6.53
N HIS A 104 -4.27 12.43 -7.49
CA HIS A 104 -5.46 11.98 -8.21
C HIS A 104 -5.45 10.46 -8.39
N ILE A 105 -6.61 9.92 -8.75
CA ILE A 105 -6.79 8.49 -9.05
C ILE A 105 -5.90 8.11 -10.23
N VAL A 106 -5.26 6.94 -10.14
CA VAL A 106 -4.41 6.42 -11.22
C VAL A 106 -5.21 6.07 -12.49
N ASP A 107 -4.58 6.25 -13.65
CA ASP A 107 -5.07 5.65 -14.89
C ASP A 107 -4.82 4.13 -14.94
N GLU A 108 -5.24 3.46 -16.02
CA GLU A 108 -5.11 2.01 -16.17
C GLU A 108 -3.64 1.54 -16.18
N LEU A 109 -2.76 2.24 -16.89
CA LEU A 109 -1.34 1.90 -16.96
C LEU A 109 -0.66 2.07 -15.60
N GLN A 110 -0.97 3.17 -14.92
CA GLN A 110 -0.48 3.47 -13.58
C GLN A 110 -1.01 2.47 -12.55
N PHE A 111 -2.27 2.06 -12.66
CA PHE A 111 -2.86 1.02 -11.82
C PHE A 111 -2.12 -0.31 -11.98
N GLU A 112 -1.83 -0.74 -13.22
CA GLU A 112 -1.10 -1.97 -13.47
C GLU A 112 0.31 -1.95 -12.87
N GLN A 113 1.00 -0.80 -12.94
CA GLN A 113 2.30 -0.63 -12.29
C GLN A 113 2.21 -0.72 -10.76
N ALA A 114 1.25 -0.03 -10.16
CA ALA A 114 1.03 -0.06 -8.71
C ALA A 114 0.63 -1.46 -8.23
N LYS A 115 -0.30 -2.13 -8.94
CA LYS A 115 -0.72 -3.50 -8.69
C LYS A 115 0.46 -4.45 -8.74
N SER A 116 1.24 -4.42 -9.82
CA SER A 116 2.43 -5.27 -9.97
C SER A 116 3.37 -5.14 -8.77
N LEU A 117 3.69 -3.92 -8.34
CA LEU A 117 4.52 -3.69 -7.16
C LEU A 117 3.87 -4.25 -5.89
N LEU A 118 2.59 -3.98 -5.67
CA LEU A 118 1.86 -4.40 -4.46
C LEU A 118 1.70 -5.91 -4.36
N THR A 119 1.47 -6.62 -5.47
CA THR A 119 1.04 -8.02 -5.44
C THR A 119 2.09 -9.02 -5.90
N HIS A 120 3.30 -8.61 -6.30
CA HIS A 120 4.31 -9.56 -6.80
C HIS A 120 4.76 -10.63 -5.80
N GLN A 121 4.46 -10.46 -4.51
CA GLN A 121 4.74 -11.43 -3.43
C GLN A 121 3.46 -12.02 -2.82
N LEU A 122 2.31 -11.75 -3.42
CA LEU A 122 1.00 -12.16 -2.94
C LEU A 122 0.37 -13.17 -3.91
N ASP A 123 -0.12 -14.28 -3.37
CA ASP A 123 -0.88 -15.25 -4.15
C ASP A 123 -2.11 -14.57 -4.80
N PRO A 124 -2.33 -14.71 -6.12
CA PRO A 124 -3.53 -14.22 -6.80
C PRO A 124 -4.86 -14.65 -6.17
N ALA A 125 -4.90 -15.78 -5.47
CA ALA A 125 -6.10 -16.23 -4.75
C ALA A 125 -6.45 -15.35 -3.52
N ASN A 126 -5.50 -14.57 -3.01
CA ASN A 126 -5.66 -13.76 -1.80
C ASN A 126 -6.20 -12.35 -2.06
N TYR A 127 -6.38 -11.93 -3.32
CA TYR A 127 -6.92 -10.62 -3.63
C TYR A 127 -7.84 -10.64 -4.86
N ILE A 128 -8.68 -9.61 -4.96
CA ILE A 128 -9.54 -9.37 -6.13
C ILE A 128 -9.18 -8.00 -6.70
N VAL A 129 -9.13 -7.89 -8.02
CA VAL A 129 -9.06 -6.62 -8.74
C VAL A 129 -10.47 -6.17 -9.06
N GLY A 130 -10.80 -4.91 -8.81
CA GLY A 130 -12.09 -4.34 -9.17
C GLY A 130 -11.98 -2.86 -9.54
N GLN A 131 -13.11 -2.29 -9.94
CA GLN A 131 -13.25 -0.89 -10.26
C GLN A 131 -14.63 -0.42 -9.79
N ASP A 132 -14.68 0.74 -9.16
CA ASP A 132 -15.92 1.44 -8.83
C ASP A 132 -15.76 2.95 -9.12
N ASP A 133 -16.73 3.77 -8.70
CA ASP A 133 -16.73 5.22 -8.96
C ASP A 133 -15.52 5.95 -8.34
N LEU A 134 -14.77 5.31 -7.43
CA LEU A 134 -13.53 5.86 -6.86
C LEU A 134 -12.27 5.41 -7.61
N GLY A 135 -12.40 4.58 -8.64
CA GLY A 135 -11.30 4.07 -9.45
C GLY A 135 -11.02 2.57 -9.26
N HIS A 136 -9.89 2.14 -9.81
CA HIS A 136 -9.42 0.77 -9.70
C HIS A 136 -8.90 0.47 -8.29
N TYR A 137 -9.14 -0.74 -7.81
CA TYR A 137 -8.73 -1.16 -6.48
C TYR A 137 -8.27 -2.62 -6.41
N LEU A 138 -7.49 -2.89 -5.36
CA LEU A 138 -7.21 -4.24 -4.87
C LEU A 138 -8.02 -4.50 -3.60
N GLN A 139 -8.74 -5.61 -3.57
CA GLN A 139 -9.56 -6.00 -2.43
C GLN A 139 -8.94 -7.21 -1.73
N LEU A 140 -8.83 -7.13 -0.40
CA LEU A 140 -8.30 -8.18 0.46
C LEU A 140 -9.33 -8.46 1.57
N ASN A 141 -9.43 -9.72 1.99
CA ASN A 141 -10.18 -10.11 3.19
C ASN A 141 -9.20 -10.31 4.35
N PHE A 142 -9.66 -10.14 5.58
CA PHE A 142 -8.89 -10.35 6.82
C PHE A 142 -9.76 -10.90 7.95
#